data_AF-I3ZJ02-F1
#
_entry.id   AF-I3ZJ02-F1
#
_cell.length_a   1.000
_cell.length_b   1.000
_cell.length_c   1.000
_cell.angle_alpha   90.00
_cell.angle_beta   90.00
_cell.angle_gamma   90.00
#
_symmetry.space_group_name_H-M   'P 1'
#
loop_
_entity.id
_entity.type
_entity.pdbx_description
1 polymer ?
#
loop_
_entity_poly.entity_id
_entity_poly.type
_entity_poly.pdbx_seq_one_letter_code
_entity_poly.pdbx_strand_id
1 'polypeptide(L)' 'MADMATFIRAIFSVLVALAAFVVSFLVIFVPMLFLDMHYAPHDGQGGMSGFFIGIPVATIASLLAGPLCYVHAKRKKWFA' A
#
# COMPACT_ATOMS: atom_id res chain seq x y z
N MET A 1 -2.13 31.37 -0.97
CA MET A 1 -1.49 30.43 -1.92
C MET A 1 -0.73 29.29 -1.23
N ALA A 2 -0.02 29.52 -0.11
CA ALA A 2 0.70 28.46 0.62
C ALA A 2 -0.20 27.33 1.17
N ASP A 3 -1.47 27.62 1.44
CA ASP A 3 -2.41 26.67 2.02
C ASP A 3 -2.86 25.59 1.02
N MET A 4 -3.18 26.00 -0.22
CA MET A 4 -3.62 25.08 -1.27
C MET A 4 -2.52 24.09 -1.68
N ALA A 5 -1.29 24.55 -1.84
CA ALA A 5 -0.15 23.67 -2.18
C ALA A 5 0.13 22.65 -1.06
N THR A 6 -0.04 23.04 0.20
CA THR A 6 0.11 22.15 1.35
C THR A 6 -0.99 21.09 1.39
N PHE A 7 -2.24 21.51 1.15
CA PHE A 7 -3.39 20.64 1.06
C PHE A 7 -3.25 19.60 -0.06
N ILE A 8 -2.83 20.02 -1.26
CA ILE A 8 -2.58 19.11 -2.41
C ILE A 8 -1.51 18.07 -2.07
N ARG A 9 -0.40 18.48 -1.43
CA ARG A 9 0.64 17.53 -1.00
C ARG A 9 0.12 16.51 0.00
N ALA A 10 -0.74 16.93 0.93
CA ALA A 10 -1.35 16.03 1.91
C ALA A 10 -2.23 14.98 1.22
N ILE A 11 -3.13 15.40 0.32
CA ILE A 11 -3.98 14.49 -0.47
C ILE A 11 -3.12 13.53 -1.28
N PHE A 12 -2.13 14.04 -2.00
CA PHE A 12 -1.24 13.21 -2.80
C PHE A 12 -0.52 12.15 -1.96
N SER A 13 -0.08 12.52 -0.76
CA SER A 13 0.60 11.59 0.15
C SER A 13 -0.35 10.51 0.69
N VAL A 14 -1.63 10.84 0.93
CA VAL A 14 -2.66 9.86 1.29
C VAL A 14 -2.90 8.89 0.14
N LEU A 15 -2.99 9.38 -1.10
CA LEU A 15 -3.13 8.52 -2.29
C LEU A 15 -1.93 7.58 -2.45
N VAL A 16 -0.72 8.06 -2.21
CA VAL A 16 0.50 7.22 -2.24
C VAL A 16 0.48 6.17 -1.13
N ALA A 17 0.01 6.52 0.08
CA ALA A 17 -0.14 5.55 1.17
C ALA A 17 -1.17 4.45 0.82
N LEU A 18 -2.29 4.82 0.20
CA LEU A 18 -3.31 3.87 -0.25
C LEU A 18 -2.76 2.97 -1.37
N ALA A 19 -2.06 3.55 -2.35
CA ALA A 19 -1.43 2.80 -3.43
C ALA A 19 -0.37 1.82 -2.89
N ALA A 20 0.46 2.25 -1.94
CA ALA A 20 1.44 1.39 -1.28
C ALA A 20 0.77 0.23 -0.54
N PHE A 21 -0.34 0.48 0.17
CA PHE A 21 -1.14 -0.59 0.78
C PHE A 21 -1.57 -1.62 -0.26
N VAL A 22 -2.28 -1.17 -1.31
CA VAL A 22 -2.86 -2.06 -2.32
C VAL A 22 -1.78 -2.85 -3.04
N VAL A 23 -0.70 -2.20 -3.48
CA VAL A 23 0.38 -2.86 -4.21
C VAL A 23 1.11 -3.86 -3.32
N SER A 24 1.48 -3.50 -2.09
CA SER A 24 2.15 -4.42 -1.17
C SER A 24 1.26 -5.60 -0.79
N PHE A 25 -0.04 -5.38 -0.59
CA PHE A 25 -0.99 -6.45 -0.33
C PHE A 25 -1.08 -7.41 -1.52
N LEU A 26 -1.27 -6.89 -2.74
CA LEU A 26 -1.40 -7.72 -3.94
C LEU A 26 -0.13 -8.49 -4.25
N VAL A 27 1.06 -7.89 -4.05
CA VAL A 27 2.35 -8.56 -4.25
C VAL A 27 2.53 -9.79 -3.36
N ILE A 28 1.91 -9.82 -2.18
CA ILE A 28 1.97 -10.97 -1.26
C ILE A 28 0.81 -11.92 -1.51
N PHE A 29 -0.41 -11.38 -1.57
CA PHE A 29 -1.63 -12.15 -1.66
C PHE A 29 -1.73 -12.92 -2.98
N VAL A 30 -1.41 -12.29 -4.11
CA VAL A 30 -1.59 -12.92 -5.43
C VAL A 30 -0.68 -14.14 -5.62
N PRO A 31 0.65 -14.08 -5.36
CA PRO A 31 1.50 -15.25 -5.47
C PRO A 31 1.10 -16.39 -4.52
N MET A 32 0.76 -16.07 -3.26
CA MET A 32 0.30 -17.09 -2.32
C MET A 32 -1.01 -17.74 -2.75
N LEU A 33 -1.96 -16.95 -3.26
CA LEU A 33 -3.21 -17.47 -3.80
C LEU A 33 -2.96 -18.42 -4.98
N PHE A 34 -2.06 -18.06 -5.90
CA PHE A 34 -1.71 -18.94 -7.02
C PHE A 34 -1.07 -20.26 -6.55
N LEU A 35 -0.20 -20.22 -5.54
CA LEU A 35 0.39 -21.41 -4.96
C LEU A 35 -0.68 -22.29 -4.29
N ASP A 36 -1.51 -21.70 -3.44
CA ASP A 36 -2.56 -22.44 -2.71
C ASP A 36 -3.57 -23.09 -3.68
N MET A 37 -3.98 -22.37 -4.74
CA MET A 37 -4.86 -22.90 -5.77
C MET A 37 -4.24 -24.11 -6.50
N HIS A 38 -2.91 -24.16 -6.63
CA HIS A 38 -2.23 -25.27 -7.27
C HIS A 38 -2.09 -26.49 -6.34
N TYR A 39 -1.82 -26.27 -5.05
CA TYR A 39 -1.57 -27.35 -4.09
C TYR A 39 -2.84 -27.92 -3.44
N ALA A 40 -3.86 -27.11 -3.20
CA ALA A 40 -5.06 -27.51 -2.45
C ALA A 40 -6.31 -26.77 -2.96
N PRO A 41 -6.77 -27.04 -4.20
CA PRO A 41 -7.87 -26.31 -4.84
C PRO A 41 -9.24 -26.43 -4.17
N HIS A 42 -9.40 -27.35 -3.20
CA HIS A 42 -10.70 -27.69 -2.60
C HIS A 42 -10.79 -27.37 -1.10
N ASP A 43 -9.72 -26.92 -0.46
CA ASP A 43 -9.67 -26.82 1.01
C ASP A 43 -10.37 -25.56 1.57
N GLY A 44 -10.90 -24.67 0.72
CA GLY A 44 -11.56 -23.43 1.14
C GLY A 44 -10.64 -22.42 1.85
N GLN A 45 -9.41 -22.81 2.18
CA GLN A 45 -8.38 -22.01 2.85
C GLN A 45 -7.45 -21.29 1.87
N GLY A 46 -7.53 -21.57 0.57
CA GLY A 46 -6.61 -21.03 -0.42
C GLY A 46 -6.71 -19.50 -0.47
N GLY A 47 -5.70 -18.81 0.07
CA GLY A 47 -5.67 -17.37 0.20
C GLY A 47 -5.82 -16.81 1.63
N MET A 48 -6.22 -17.60 2.63
CA MET A 48 -6.25 -17.12 4.02
C MET A 48 -4.84 -16.74 4.50
N SER A 49 -3.84 -17.59 4.24
CA SER A 49 -2.43 -17.37 4.60
C SER A 49 -1.89 -16.04 4.01
N GLY A 50 -2.10 -15.83 2.71
CA GLY A 50 -1.72 -14.61 1.99
C GLY A 50 -2.47 -13.38 2.48
N PHE A 51 -3.72 -13.52 2.90
CA PHE A 51 -4.50 -12.41 3.45
C PHE A 51 -3.98 -11.99 4.84
N PHE A 52 -3.74 -12.96 5.74
CA PHE A 52 -3.24 -12.71 7.10
C PHE A 52 -1.83 -12.11 7.11
N ILE A 53 -0.97 -12.50 6.17
CA ILE A 53 0.38 -11.93 6.05
C ILE A 53 0.36 -10.62 5.25
N GLY A 54 -0.48 -10.54 4.23
CA GLY A 54 -0.59 -9.38 3.36
C GLY A 54 -1.06 -8.13 4.08
N ILE A 55 -2.05 -8.22 4.98
CA ILE A 55 -2.59 -7.05 5.68
C ILE A 55 -1.55 -6.33 6.55
N PRO A 56 -0.84 -7.01 7.49
CA PRO A 56 0.18 -6.36 8.31
C PRO A 56 1.29 -5.72 7.46
N VAL A 57 1.78 -6.43 6.44
CA VAL A 57 2.87 -5.91 5.60
C VAL A 57 2.41 -4.70 4.78
N ALA A 58 1.23 -4.76 4.18
CA ALA A 58 0.64 -3.63 3.46
C ALA A 58 0.37 -2.43 4.37
N THR A 59 -0.06 -2.67 5.61
CA THR A 59 -0.28 -1.63 6.61
C THR A 59 1.02 -0.93 6.98
N ILE A 60 2.09 -1.68 7.25
CA ILE A 60 3.41 -1.11 7.54
C ILE A 60 3.92 -0.30 6.34
N ALA A 61 3.82 -0.85 5.12
CA ALA A 61 4.22 -0.15 3.90
C ALA A 61 3.46 1.16 3.72
N SER A 62 2.14 1.15 3.93
CA SER A 62 1.27 2.33 3.84
C SER A 62 1.62 3.40 4.88
N LEU A 63 1.83 3.00 6.15
CA LEU A 63 2.19 3.88 7.25
C LEU A 63 3.53 4.60 7.03
N LEU A 64 4.47 3.96 6.32
CA LEU A 64 5.75 4.57 5.97
C LEU A 64 5.67 5.40 4.69
N ALA A 65 4.99 4.92 3.67
CA ALA A 65 4.94 5.56 2.34
C ALA A 65 4.31 6.96 2.38
N GLY A 66 3.20 7.14 3.11
CA GLY A 66 2.52 8.43 3.20
C GLY A 66 3.40 9.55 3.77
N PRO A 67 3.92 9.41 5.00
CA PRO A 67 4.78 10.41 5.62
C PRO A 67 6.07 10.66 4.83
N LEU A 68 6.71 9.61 4.31
CA LEU A 68 7.93 9.76 3.50
C LEU A 68 7.66 10.53 2.20
N CYS A 69 6.54 10.22 1.53
CA CYS A 69 6.12 10.94 0.34
C CYS A 69 5.84 12.41 0.65
N TYR A 70 5.15 12.70 1.75
CA TYR A 70 4.85 14.07 2.15
C TYR A 70 6.12 14.90 2.43
N VAL A 71 7.06 14.33 3.20
CA VAL A 71 8.34 14.98 3.48
C VAL A 71 9.14 15.20 2.20
N HIS A 72 9.14 14.23 1.28
CA HIS A 72 9.79 14.34 0.00
C HIS A 72 9.19 15.46 -0.86
N ALA A 73 7.87 15.49 -1.01
CA ALA A 73 7.14 16.50 -1.77
C ALA A 73 7.37 17.91 -1.20
N LYS A 74 7.40 18.05 0.14
CA LYS A 74 7.73 19.33 0.80
C LYS A 74 9.17 19.76 0.51
N ARG A 75 10.15 18.86 0.61
CA ARG A 75 11.57 19.16 0.35
C ARG A 75 11.83 19.56 -1.10
N LYS A 76 11.14 18.91 -2.05
CA LYS A 76 11.28 19.18 -3.49
C LYS A 76 10.38 20.30 -3.99
N LYS A 77 9.61 20.95 -3.11
CA LYS A 77 8.64 22.01 -3.47
C LYS A 77 7.69 21.56 -4.59
N TRP A 78 7.26 20.31 -4.59
CA TRP A 78 6.29 19.82 -5.57
C TRP A 78 4.99 20.62 -5.46
N PHE A 79 4.37 20.98 -6.58
CA PHE A 79 3.12 21.75 -6.58
C PHE A 79 3.23 23.14 -5.89
N ALA A 80 4.45 23.71 -5.81
CA ALA A 80 4.72 25.07 -5.33
C ALA A 80 4.59 26.11 -6.44
#